data_AF-A0A972DAK0-F1
#
_entry.id   AF-A0A972DAK0-F1
#
_cell.length_a   1.000
_cell.length_b   1.000
_cell.length_c   1.000
_cell.angle_alpha   90.00
_cell.angle_beta   90.00
_cell.angle_gamma   90.00
#
_symmetry.space_group_name_H-M   'P 1'
#
loop_
_entity.id
_entity.type
_entity.pdbx_description
1 polymer ?
#
loop_
_entity_poly.entity_id
_entity_poly.type
_entity_poly.pdbx_seq_one_letter_code
_entity_poly.pdbx_strand_id
1 'polypeptide(L)'
;MARRPLLLCVLAAAGLLFSACDKGGIHPLGSSKDVVVPCVAHSTWIRSKEHPSLKNGEPIIATEVLVIGASHPDEIEAELDLAELAEEEGICFYFATIDKDSSAEILQGRLVRNAANQLEAEIGVIYGFLYQPEKSLLSRTGAIREELRRVREASVDFAMDGDQLLFTYDGEARRLTRIEEVIARLDPEETELEAPGGPKDIYRMFNLSLFMGQTRVPAFGGGGMTTYEKAAEFTSIIANGFKVDVTSLVQPDVYITYEKTQELDGIIVDGVQITYANMQGKGTMGGVLEVEFYTGPVDEEEPYFTAYVDYADVIIERGVGGGGTYTLTVGDPEGDHLAHVLDYDIATDEDFTNILPVEEGLP
;
A
#
# COMPACT_ATOMS: atom_id res chain seq x y z
N MET A 1 -57.75 18.82 -6.83
CA MET A 1 -57.31 18.80 -5.42
C MET A 1 -57.12 17.35 -5.03
N ALA A 2 -55.99 16.82 -4.61
CA ALA A 2 -54.63 17.32 -4.44
C ALA A 2 -53.69 16.14 -4.75
N ARG A 3 -52.61 16.40 -5.50
CA ARG A 3 -51.50 15.45 -5.75
C ARG A 3 -50.43 15.67 -4.68
N ARG A 4 -49.88 14.60 -4.12
CA ARG A 4 -48.51 14.53 -3.56
C ARG A 4 -47.95 13.13 -3.89
N PRO A 5 -46.76 13.02 -4.51
CA PRO A 5 -46.13 11.72 -4.77
C PRO A 5 -45.31 11.28 -3.55
N LEU A 6 -45.32 9.96 -3.29
CA LEU A 6 -44.40 9.31 -2.35
C LEU A 6 -43.00 9.29 -2.96
N LEU A 7 -42.07 9.85 -2.21
CA LEU A 7 -40.62 9.82 -2.45
C LEU A 7 -40.06 8.87 -1.38
N LEU A 8 -39.83 7.59 -1.72
CA LEU A 8 -39.20 6.61 -0.82
C LEU A 8 -38.85 5.34 -1.61
N CYS A 9 -37.64 5.30 -2.19
CA CYS A 9 -37.06 4.05 -2.72
C CYS A 9 -35.53 4.07 -2.89
N VAL A 10 -34.76 4.90 -2.16
CA VAL A 10 -33.28 4.97 -2.35
C VAL A 10 -32.49 4.75 -1.04
N LEU A 11 -33.00 3.96 -0.09
CA LEU A 11 -32.32 3.73 1.19
C LEU A 11 -32.26 2.25 1.61
N ALA A 12 -32.13 1.33 0.63
CA ALA A 12 -32.17 -0.11 0.89
C ALA A 12 -30.91 -0.89 0.46
N ALA A 13 -29.72 -0.27 0.49
CA ALA A 13 -28.46 -0.96 0.19
C ALA A 13 -27.35 -0.78 1.25
N ALA A 14 -27.62 -0.09 2.37
CA ALA A 14 -26.61 0.25 3.38
C ALA A 14 -26.75 -0.52 4.71
N GLY A 15 -27.49 -1.64 4.75
CA GLY A 15 -27.75 -2.30 6.01
C GLY A 15 -28.17 -3.74 5.85
N LEU A 16 -27.19 -4.63 5.68
CA LEU A 16 -27.21 -6.03 6.11
C LEU A 16 -25.90 -6.70 5.65
N LEU A 17 -24.86 -6.58 6.47
CA LEU A 17 -23.94 -7.67 6.87
C LEU A 17 -22.92 -7.16 7.93
N PHE A 18 -23.42 -6.39 8.91
CA PHE A 18 -22.78 -6.28 10.22
C PHE A 18 -23.05 -7.57 11.01
N SER A 19 -22.40 -8.66 10.63
CA SER A 19 -22.32 -9.87 11.45
C SER A 19 -21.07 -10.68 11.14
N ALA A 20 -19.93 -10.00 11.12
CA ALA A 20 -18.63 -10.57 11.41
C ALA A 20 -17.80 -9.52 12.18
N CYS A 21 -18.36 -8.98 13.27
CA CYS A 21 -17.49 -8.38 14.27
C CYS A 21 -16.66 -9.52 14.85
N ASP A 22 -15.40 -9.64 14.44
CA ASP A 22 -14.44 -10.37 15.25
C ASP A 22 -14.41 -9.68 16.61
N LYS A 23 -14.87 -10.41 17.61
CA LYS A 23 -14.85 -10.02 19.02
C LYS A 23 -13.76 -10.77 19.78
N GLY A 24 -12.82 -11.44 19.09
CA GLY A 24 -11.52 -11.73 19.65
C GLY A 24 -10.78 -10.40 19.75
N GLY A 25 -10.39 -9.88 20.91
CA GLY A 25 -9.61 -10.61 21.90
C GLY A 25 -8.26 -10.93 21.26
N ILE A 26 -7.22 -10.16 21.60
CA ILE A 26 -5.79 -10.41 21.38
C ILE A 26 -5.54 -11.43 20.26
N HIS A 27 -5.35 -10.96 19.03
CA HIS A 27 -4.88 -11.85 17.96
C HIS A 27 -3.42 -12.23 18.29
N PRO A 28 -3.08 -13.51 18.53
CA PRO A 28 -1.68 -13.88 18.61
C PRO A 28 -1.07 -13.65 17.23
N LEU A 29 -0.25 -12.61 17.15
CA LEU A 29 0.45 -12.18 15.95
C LEU A 29 1.72 -13.00 15.74
N GLY A 30 2.11 -13.18 14.48
CA GLY A 30 3.10 -14.18 14.08
C GLY A 30 2.48 -15.57 13.94
N SER A 31 1.19 -15.64 13.64
CA SER A 31 0.54 -16.90 13.27
C SER A 31 0.93 -17.26 11.84
N SER A 32 0.80 -18.53 11.44
CA SER A 32 1.04 -18.96 10.06
C SER A 32 0.18 -18.24 9.00
N LYS A 33 -0.81 -17.44 9.44
CA LYS A 33 -1.71 -16.66 8.61
C LYS A 33 -1.19 -15.25 8.29
N ASP A 34 -0.13 -14.81 8.97
CA ASP A 34 0.55 -13.54 8.71
C ASP A 34 1.66 -13.71 7.65
N VAL A 35 1.96 -14.96 7.28
CA VAL A 35 2.89 -15.33 6.20
C VAL A 35 2.15 -15.26 4.86
N VAL A 36 2.68 -14.43 3.97
CA VAL A 36 2.24 -14.31 2.58
C VAL A 36 3.10 -15.23 1.71
N VAL A 37 2.50 -15.83 0.69
CA VAL A 37 3.26 -16.48 -0.39
C VAL A 37 3.74 -15.36 -1.31
N PRO A 38 5.06 -15.15 -1.46
CA PRO A 38 5.58 -14.08 -2.30
C PRO A 38 5.19 -14.27 -3.76
N CYS A 39 4.96 -13.15 -4.44
CA CYS A 39 4.87 -13.01 -5.87
C CYS A 39 6.29 -13.06 -6.46
N VAL A 40 6.74 -14.22 -6.89
CA VAL A 40 7.99 -14.37 -7.65
C VAL A 40 7.72 -14.19 -9.13
N ALA A 41 8.69 -13.73 -9.92
CA ALA A 41 8.48 -13.32 -11.32
C ALA A 41 7.19 -12.50 -11.41
N HIS A 42 7.28 -11.20 -11.17
CA HIS A 42 6.12 -10.36 -10.88
C HIS A 42 6.14 -9.10 -11.73
N SER A 43 5.02 -8.38 -11.69
CA SER A 43 4.91 -7.04 -12.24
C SER A 43 3.94 -6.20 -11.43
N THR A 44 4.29 -4.94 -11.24
CA THR A 44 3.55 -3.95 -10.48
C THR A 44 3.07 -2.86 -11.42
N TRP A 45 1.77 -2.59 -11.38
CA TRP A 45 1.10 -1.62 -12.24
C TRP A 45 0.26 -0.68 -11.40
N ILE A 46 0.35 0.62 -11.69
CA ILE A 46 -0.30 1.66 -10.89
C ILE A 46 -1.08 2.66 -11.75
N ARG A 47 -2.14 3.23 -11.19
CA ARG A 47 -2.82 4.41 -11.74
C ARG A 47 -3.36 5.30 -10.63
N SER A 48 -3.54 6.58 -10.91
CA SER A 48 -4.38 7.46 -10.10
C SER A 48 -5.78 7.55 -10.69
N LYS A 49 -6.80 7.60 -9.83
CA LYS A 49 -8.21 7.72 -10.22
C LYS A 49 -8.95 8.71 -9.34
N GLU A 50 -9.99 9.32 -9.90
CA GLU A 50 -11.01 10.00 -9.11
C GLU A 50 -12.09 9.01 -8.65
N HIS A 51 -12.42 9.07 -7.37
CA HIS A 51 -13.55 8.34 -6.80
C HIS A 51 -14.86 9.01 -7.24
N PRO A 52 -15.91 8.23 -7.57
CA PRO A 52 -17.22 8.80 -7.93
C PRO A 52 -17.92 9.56 -6.78
N SER A 53 -17.54 9.26 -5.54
CA SER A 53 -17.99 9.97 -4.34
C SER A 53 -17.10 11.18 -4.04
N LEU A 54 -17.74 12.22 -3.50
CA LEU A 54 -17.07 13.44 -3.03
C LEU A 54 -16.81 13.34 -1.52
N LYS A 55 -15.68 13.88 -1.06
CA LYS A 55 -15.43 14.12 0.37
C LYS A 55 -15.41 15.62 0.61
N ASN A 56 -16.34 16.10 1.44
CA ASN A 56 -16.53 17.54 1.70
C ASN A 56 -16.77 18.40 0.45
N GLY A 57 -17.27 17.81 -0.64
CA GLY A 57 -17.55 18.51 -1.90
C GLY A 57 -16.41 18.49 -2.92
N GLU A 58 -15.26 17.92 -2.57
CA GLU A 58 -14.11 17.73 -3.47
C GLU A 58 -14.03 16.28 -3.96
N PRO A 59 -13.54 16.02 -5.20
CA PRO A 59 -13.22 14.68 -5.66
C PRO A 59 -12.23 14.01 -4.72
N ILE A 60 -12.45 12.72 -4.42
CA ILE A 60 -11.45 11.92 -3.71
C ILE A 60 -10.53 11.36 -4.77
N ILE A 61 -9.22 11.53 -4.60
CA ILE A 61 -8.21 10.93 -5.47
C ILE A 61 -7.67 9.70 -4.75
N ALA A 62 -7.53 8.61 -5.50
CA ALA A 62 -6.97 7.37 -5.01
C ALA A 62 -5.93 6.81 -5.99
N THR A 63 -4.98 6.06 -5.48
CA THR A 63 -4.00 5.29 -6.24
C THR A 63 -4.41 3.84 -6.20
N GLU A 64 -4.54 3.23 -7.38
CA GLU A 64 -4.72 1.79 -7.50
C GLU A 64 -3.39 1.13 -7.82
N VAL A 65 -3.12 0.00 -7.17
CA VAL A 65 -1.90 -0.79 -7.35
C VAL A 65 -2.30 -2.23 -7.63
N LEU A 66 -1.81 -2.78 -8.73
CA LEU A 66 -1.95 -4.19 -9.09
C LEU A 66 -0.57 -4.84 -9.03
N VAL A 67 -0.45 -5.92 -8.26
CA VAL A 67 0.72 -6.82 -8.31
C VAL A 67 0.24 -8.20 -8.74
N ILE A 68 0.86 -8.71 -9.79
CA ILE A 68 0.62 -10.05 -10.32
C ILE A 68 1.95 -10.74 -10.61
N GLY A 69 2.00 -12.04 -10.44
CA GLY A 69 3.21 -12.83 -10.60
C GLY A 69 2.96 -14.29 -10.27
N ALA A 70 3.98 -15.12 -10.32
CA ALA A 70 3.84 -16.51 -9.91
C ALA A 70 3.93 -16.70 -8.40
N SER A 71 3.26 -17.75 -7.89
CA SER A 71 3.28 -18.08 -6.46
C SER A 71 4.41 -19.04 -6.06
N HIS A 72 5.23 -19.54 -7.02
CA HIS A 72 6.24 -20.57 -6.75
C HIS A 72 7.64 -20.17 -7.27
N PRO A 73 8.64 -19.99 -6.39
CA PRO A 73 10.02 -19.59 -6.74
C PRO A 73 10.75 -20.56 -7.67
N ASP A 74 10.29 -21.82 -7.76
CA ASP A 74 11.00 -22.89 -8.46
C ASP A 74 10.61 -23.04 -9.95
N GLU A 75 9.63 -22.27 -10.46
CA GLU A 75 8.98 -22.57 -11.75
C GLU A 75 9.13 -21.54 -12.89
N ILE A 76 9.88 -20.43 -12.77
CA ILE A 76 9.95 -19.45 -13.89
C ILE A 76 11.38 -18.99 -14.23
N GLU A 77 11.74 -19.09 -15.52
CA GLU A 77 12.87 -18.40 -16.14
C GLU A 77 12.42 -17.00 -16.63
N ALA A 78 13.15 -15.96 -16.22
CA ALA A 78 13.24 -14.58 -16.77
C ALA A 78 11.98 -13.91 -17.38
N GLU A 79 11.60 -12.77 -16.77
CA GLU A 79 10.64 -11.76 -17.26
C GLU A 79 9.20 -12.25 -17.50
N LEU A 80 8.24 -11.56 -16.91
CA LEU A 80 6.84 -11.97 -16.90
C LEU A 80 6.15 -11.69 -18.25
N ASP A 81 5.90 -12.71 -19.06
CA ASP A 81 4.90 -12.58 -20.13
C ASP A 81 3.49 -12.75 -19.54
N LEU A 82 2.73 -11.64 -19.49
CA LEU A 82 1.35 -11.63 -19.01
C LEU A 82 0.43 -12.60 -19.78
N ALA A 83 0.76 -12.90 -21.05
CA ALA A 83 0.03 -13.87 -21.85
C ALA A 83 0.34 -15.32 -21.43
N GLU A 84 1.58 -15.61 -21.02
CA GLU A 84 1.99 -16.93 -20.53
C GLU A 84 1.51 -17.17 -19.10
N LEU A 85 1.58 -16.14 -18.24
CA LEU A 85 0.99 -16.19 -16.90
C LEU A 85 -0.46 -16.64 -16.94
N ALA A 86 -1.25 -16.10 -17.88
CA ALA A 86 -2.64 -16.46 -18.03
C ALA A 86 -2.85 -17.97 -18.24
N GLU A 87 -1.86 -18.71 -18.73
CA GLU A 87 -1.92 -20.16 -18.96
C GLU A 87 -1.47 -21.00 -17.74
N GLU A 88 -0.87 -20.38 -16.73
CA GLU A 88 -0.36 -21.06 -15.52
C GLU A 88 -1.39 -21.21 -14.39
N GLU A 89 -1.25 -22.26 -13.58
CA GLU A 89 -1.99 -22.43 -12.34
C GLU A 89 -1.23 -21.79 -11.16
N GLY A 90 -1.85 -20.86 -10.44
CA GLY A 90 -1.26 -20.32 -9.20
C GLY A 90 -0.57 -18.96 -9.35
N ILE A 91 -1.20 -18.04 -10.08
CA ILE A 91 -0.76 -16.65 -10.19
C ILE A 91 -1.17 -15.91 -8.92
N CYS A 92 -0.22 -15.28 -8.23
CA CYS A 92 -0.51 -14.41 -7.10
C CYS A 92 -1.27 -13.16 -7.60
N PHE A 93 -2.19 -12.65 -6.78
CA PHE A 93 -2.97 -11.47 -7.12
C PHE A 93 -3.11 -10.54 -5.92
N TYR A 94 -2.61 -9.33 -6.07
CA TYR A 94 -2.86 -8.23 -5.16
C TYR A 94 -3.45 -7.05 -5.91
N PHE A 95 -4.56 -6.53 -5.41
CA PHE A 95 -5.13 -5.29 -5.92
C PHE A 95 -5.46 -4.37 -4.76
N ALA A 96 -4.77 -3.24 -4.70
CA ALA A 96 -4.93 -2.23 -3.67
C ALA A 96 -5.58 -0.97 -4.22
N THR A 97 -6.35 -0.30 -3.36
CA THR A 97 -6.81 1.07 -3.56
C THR A 97 -6.41 1.87 -2.32
N ILE A 98 -5.67 2.95 -2.53
CA ILE A 98 -5.15 3.82 -1.47
C ILE A 98 -5.66 5.23 -1.74
N ASP A 99 -6.57 5.71 -0.90
CA ASP A 99 -7.08 7.07 -0.96
C ASP A 99 -5.98 8.05 -0.55
N LYS A 100 -6.04 9.28 -1.07
CA LYS A 100 -5.11 10.37 -0.73
C LYS A 100 -4.96 10.60 0.77
N ASP A 101 -6.01 10.32 1.55
CA ASP A 101 -5.96 10.46 3.02
C ASP A 101 -5.27 9.29 3.74
N SER A 102 -4.63 8.38 3.00
CA SER A 102 -4.04 7.15 3.50
C SER A 102 -5.06 6.16 4.07
N SER A 103 -6.29 6.13 3.57
CA SER A 103 -7.16 4.96 3.74
C SER A 103 -6.84 3.95 2.66
N ALA A 104 -6.77 2.66 3.01
CA ALA A 104 -6.43 1.59 2.07
C ALA A 104 -7.38 0.40 2.15
N GLU A 105 -7.59 -0.22 1.00
CA GLU A 105 -8.09 -1.59 0.88
C GLU A 105 -7.09 -2.38 0.03
N ILE A 106 -6.68 -3.58 0.48
CA ILE A 106 -5.83 -4.49 -0.28
C ILE A 106 -6.56 -5.82 -0.40
N LEU A 107 -6.82 -6.24 -1.63
CA LEU A 107 -7.36 -7.53 -1.97
C LEU A 107 -6.20 -8.50 -2.21
N GLN A 108 -6.21 -9.63 -1.50
CA GLN A 108 -5.27 -10.72 -1.73
C GLN A 108 -6.01 -11.95 -2.22
N GLY A 109 -5.50 -12.53 -3.30
CA GLY A 109 -6.04 -13.73 -3.89
C GLY A 109 -5.07 -14.40 -4.85
N ARG A 110 -5.67 -15.14 -5.78
CA ARG A 110 -4.97 -15.75 -6.91
C ARG A 110 -5.80 -15.62 -8.17
N LEU A 111 -5.16 -15.63 -9.33
CA LEU A 111 -5.87 -15.77 -10.60
C LEU A 111 -6.02 -17.25 -10.95
N VAL A 112 -7.17 -17.60 -11.49
CA VAL A 112 -7.52 -18.94 -11.94
C VAL A 112 -8.30 -18.85 -13.25
N ARG A 113 -8.36 -19.95 -14.01
CA ARG A 113 -9.30 -20.07 -15.13
C ARG A 113 -10.57 -20.77 -14.71
N ASN A 114 -11.71 -20.20 -15.07
CA ASN A 114 -13.01 -20.81 -14.84
C ASN A 114 -13.33 -21.91 -15.87
N ALA A 115 -14.48 -22.57 -15.72
CA ALA A 115 -14.92 -23.64 -16.62
C ALA A 115 -15.13 -23.20 -18.09
N ALA A 116 -15.26 -21.89 -18.34
CA ALA A 116 -15.35 -21.29 -19.67
C ALA A 116 -13.98 -20.82 -20.21
N ASN A 117 -12.88 -21.16 -19.51
CA ASN A 117 -11.51 -20.76 -19.81
C ASN A 117 -11.26 -19.24 -19.71
N GLN A 118 -12.10 -18.51 -18.98
CA GLN A 118 -11.92 -17.08 -18.70
C GLN A 118 -11.14 -16.92 -17.39
N LEU A 119 -10.33 -15.87 -17.30
CA LEU A 119 -9.60 -15.55 -16.08
C LEU A 119 -10.53 -14.97 -15.01
N GLU A 120 -10.35 -15.42 -13.78
CA GLU A 120 -11.04 -14.94 -12.60
C GLU A 120 -10.05 -14.74 -11.45
N ALA A 121 -10.23 -13.68 -10.67
CA ALA A 121 -9.57 -13.52 -9.38
C ALA A 121 -10.39 -14.21 -8.29
N GLU A 122 -9.79 -15.16 -7.59
CA GLU A 122 -10.32 -15.74 -6.35
C GLU A 122 -9.72 -15.01 -5.15
N ILE A 123 -10.48 -14.07 -4.59
CA ILE A 123 -10.05 -13.28 -3.42
C ILE A 123 -10.39 -14.05 -2.15
N GLY A 124 -9.38 -14.32 -1.32
CA GLY A 124 -9.54 -15.01 -0.04
C GLY A 124 -9.39 -14.10 1.17
N VAL A 125 -8.65 -13.00 1.04
CA VAL A 125 -8.34 -12.09 2.14
C VAL A 125 -8.51 -10.64 1.69
N ILE A 126 -9.10 -9.83 2.57
CA ILE A 126 -9.20 -8.38 2.41
C ILE A 126 -8.51 -7.73 3.59
N TYR A 127 -7.56 -6.85 3.30
CA TYR A 127 -6.97 -5.95 4.28
C TYR A 127 -7.59 -4.58 4.15
N GLY A 128 -7.80 -3.91 5.27
CA GLY A 128 -8.35 -2.56 5.28
C GLY A 128 -7.66 -1.70 6.32
N PHE A 129 -7.34 -0.47 5.97
CA PHE A 129 -6.92 0.56 6.90
C PHE A 129 -7.77 1.80 6.68
N LEU A 130 -8.37 2.31 7.75
CA LEU A 130 -9.19 3.52 7.67
C LEU A 130 -8.47 4.66 8.36
N TYR A 131 -8.24 5.75 7.64
CA TYR A 131 -7.67 6.95 8.22
C TYR A 131 -8.65 7.60 9.22
N GLN A 132 -8.26 7.62 10.50
CA GLN A 132 -9.10 8.07 11.62
C GLN A 132 -8.37 9.11 12.49
N PRO A 133 -7.93 10.25 11.93
CA PRO A 133 -7.14 11.25 12.65
C PRO A 133 -7.88 11.88 13.83
N GLU A 134 -9.21 11.90 13.77
CA GLU A 134 -10.08 12.45 14.80
C GLU A 134 -10.13 11.58 16.07
N LYS A 135 -9.79 10.29 15.96
CA LYS A 135 -9.80 9.34 17.08
C LYS A 135 -8.43 9.26 17.75
N SER A 136 -8.41 9.01 19.05
CA SER A 136 -7.21 8.63 19.79
C SER A 136 -6.77 7.21 19.41
N LEU A 137 -5.47 6.91 19.54
CA LEU A 137 -4.88 5.60 19.25
C LEU A 137 -5.72 4.40 19.75
N LEU A 138 -6.11 4.41 21.03
CA LEU A 138 -6.89 3.31 21.65
C LEU A 138 -8.33 3.16 21.13
N SER A 139 -8.86 4.17 20.45
CA SER A 139 -10.23 4.20 19.92
C SER A 139 -10.28 3.91 18.43
N ARG A 140 -9.13 3.84 17.76
CA ARG A 140 -9.03 3.54 16.33
C ARG A 140 -9.18 2.06 16.09
N THR A 141 -9.73 1.75 14.92
CA THR A 141 -9.80 0.38 14.44
C THR A 141 -8.39 -0.18 14.19
N GLY A 142 -7.51 0.65 13.61
CA GLY A 142 -6.26 0.19 13.02
C GLY A 142 -6.52 -0.65 11.76
N ALA A 143 -5.46 -1.25 11.22
CA ALA A 143 -5.57 -2.17 10.10
C ALA A 143 -6.37 -3.42 10.50
N ILE A 144 -7.23 -3.88 9.59
CA ILE A 144 -8.07 -5.06 9.73
C ILE A 144 -7.70 -6.07 8.64
N ARG A 145 -7.86 -7.35 8.98
CA ARG A 145 -7.72 -8.47 8.06
C ARG A 145 -8.98 -9.31 8.12
N GLU A 146 -9.69 -9.40 7.00
CA GLU A 146 -10.86 -10.24 6.84
C GLU A 146 -10.52 -11.46 5.99
N GLU A 147 -10.60 -12.65 6.58
CA GLU A 147 -10.56 -13.92 5.85
C GLU A 147 -11.97 -14.29 5.37
N LEU A 148 -12.17 -14.37 4.07
CA LEU A 148 -13.47 -14.68 3.49
C LEU A 148 -13.78 -16.17 3.67
N ARG A 149 -14.97 -16.48 4.20
CA ARG A 149 -15.44 -17.87 4.37
C ARG A 149 -15.61 -18.63 3.05
N ARG A 150 -15.83 -17.88 1.98
CA ARG A 150 -15.86 -18.34 0.59
C ARG A 150 -15.11 -17.31 -0.22
N VAL A 151 -14.28 -17.76 -1.14
CA VAL A 151 -13.58 -16.84 -2.04
C VAL A 151 -14.58 -15.97 -2.79
N ARG A 152 -14.22 -14.71 -2.99
CA ARG A 152 -14.95 -13.82 -3.89
C ARG A 152 -14.33 -13.97 -5.27
N GLU A 153 -15.12 -14.48 -6.21
CA GLU A 153 -14.76 -14.59 -7.62
C GLU A 153 -15.08 -13.27 -8.33
N ALA A 154 -14.14 -12.76 -9.11
CA ALA A 154 -14.33 -11.58 -9.94
C ALA A 154 -13.70 -11.80 -11.32
N SER A 155 -14.42 -11.42 -12.37
CA SER A 155 -13.91 -11.53 -13.75
C SER A 155 -12.68 -10.65 -13.92
N VAL A 156 -11.65 -11.20 -14.57
CA VAL A 156 -10.42 -10.50 -14.89
C VAL A 156 -10.10 -10.64 -16.37
N ASP A 157 -9.57 -9.58 -16.97
CA ASP A 157 -8.98 -9.60 -18.31
C ASP A 157 -7.76 -8.69 -18.38
N PHE A 158 -6.80 -9.05 -19.23
CA PHE A 158 -5.57 -8.30 -19.44
C PHE A 158 -5.31 -8.13 -20.93
N ALA A 159 -4.95 -6.92 -21.33
CA ALA A 159 -4.42 -6.66 -22.64
C ALA A 159 -3.36 -5.55 -22.55
N MET A 160 -2.28 -5.66 -23.31
CA MET A 160 -1.38 -4.53 -23.48
C MET A 160 -1.99 -3.51 -24.45
N ASP A 161 -1.94 -2.22 -24.07
CA ASP A 161 -2.31 -1.06 -24.89
C ASP A 161 -1.08 -0.16 -25.03
N GLY A 162 -0.20 -0.50 -25.97
CA GLY A 162 1.15 0.05 -26.03
C GLY A 162 1.97 -0.43 -24.83
N ASP A 163 2.56 0.51 -24.10
CA ASP A 163 3.37 0.24 -22.90
C ASP A 163 2.52 0.16 -21.61
N GLN A 164 1.21 0.48 -21.71
CA GLN A 164 0.27 0.41 -20.59
C GLN A 164 -0.48 -0.93 -20.55
N LEU A 165 -0.90 -1.33 -19.36
CA LEU A 165 -1.76 -2.48 -19.13
C LEU A 165 -3.23 -2.05 -19.10
N LEU A 166 -4.03 -2.55 -20.04
CA LEU A 166 -5.49 -2.55 -19.95
C LEU A 166 -5.95 -3.72 -19.08
N PHE A 167 -6.24 -3.42 -17.82
CA PHE A 167 -6.74 -4.36 -16.82
C PHE A 167 -8.25 -4.19 -16.64
N THR A 168 -9.02 -5.24 -16.94
CA THR A 168 -10.44 -5.30 -16.58
C THR A 168 -10.62 -6.12 -15.33
N TYR A 169 -11.24 -5.54 -14.31
CA TYR A 169 -11.61 -6.25 -13.08
C TYR A 169 -13.00 -5.87 -12.64
N ASP A 170 -13.82 -6.89 -12.41
CA ASP A 170 -15.24 -6.79 -12.03
C ASP A 170 -16.04 -5.88 -12.98
N GLY A 171 -15.76 -6.00 -14.29
CA GLY A 171 -16.45 -5.26 -15.35
C GLY A 171 -16.02 -3.81 -15.55
N GLU A 172 -15.09 -3.28 -14.74
CA GLU A 172 -14.47 -1.98 -14.95
C GLU A 172 -13.11 -2.17 -15.65
N ALA A 173 -12.92 -1.50 -16.79
CA ALA A 173 -11.65 -1.46 -17.51
C ALA A 173 -10.79 -0.30 -17.01
N ARG A 174 -9.49 -0.55 -16.88
CA ARG A 174 -8.51 0.34 -16.26
C ARG A 174 -7.25 0.32 -17.10
N ARG A 175 -6.67 1.48 -17.39
CA ARG A 175 -5.31 1.58 -17.89
C ARG A 175 -4.37 1.81 -16.71
N LEU A 176 -3.36 0.98 -16.61
CA LEU A 176 -2.36 1.01 -15.57
C LEU A 176 -0.98 1.23 -16.21
N THR A 177 -0.14 2.02 -15.55
CA THR A 177 1.24 2.26 -15.95
C THR A 177 2.15 1.35 -15.15
N ARG A 178 3.19 0.78 -15.76
CA ARG A 178 4.17 -0.03 -15.02
C ARG A 178 4.90 0.84 -14.01
N ILE A 179 5.14 0.36 -12.79
CA ILE A 179 5.73 1.20 -11.73
C ILE A 179 7.14 1.69 -12.10
N GLU A 180 7.93 0.87 -12.80
CA GLU A 180 9.27 1.24 -13.29
C GLU A 180 9.24 2.51 -14.16
N GLU A 181 8.23 2.66 -15.02
CA GLU A 181 8.06 3.87 -15.83
C GLU A 181 7.67 5.09 -15.00
N VAL A 182 7.02 4.87 -13.85
CA VAL A 182 6.68 5.96 -12.92
C VAL A 182 7.91 6.34 -12.08
N ILE A 183 8.72 5.38 -11.66
CA ILE A 183 10.02 5.60 -11.02
C ILE A 183 10.96 6.38 -11.95
N ALA A 184 10.96 6.06 -13.24
CA ALA A 184 11.75 6.77 -14.24
C ALA A 184 11.34 8.25 -14.44
N ARG A 185 10.18 8.68 -13.91
CA ARG A 185 9.74 10.09 -13.89
C ARG A 185 10.28 10.86 -12.69
N LEU A 186 10.88 10.18 -11.71
CA LEU A 186 11.50 10.82 -10.56
C LEU A 186 12.83 11.46 -10.97
N ASP A 187 13.06 12.66 -10.47
CA ASP A 187 14.27 13.45 -10.71
C ASP A 187 15.08 13.57 -9.40
N PRO A 188 16.12 12.75 -9.21
CA PRO A 188 16.94 12.78 -8.01
C PRO A 188 17.80 14.04 -7.88
N GLU A 189 17.92 14.86 -8.93
CA GLU A 189 18.68 16.12 -8.93
C GLU A 189 17.78 17.35 -8.68
N GLU A 190 16.46 17.19 -8.67
CA GLU A 190 15.51 18.28 -8.46
C GLU A 190 15.54 18.79 -7.01
N THR A 191 15.51 20.12 -6.86
CA THR A 191 15.61 20.82 -5.57
C THR A 191 14.31 21.49 -5.14
N GLU A 192 13.40 21.76 -6.06
CA GLU A 192 12.10 22.34 -5.78
C GLU A 192 11.13 21.26 -5.28
N LEU A 193 10.66 21.39 -4.03
CA LEU A 193 9.90 20.34 -3.33
C LEU A 193 8.62 19.87 -4.06
N GLU A 194 7.96 20.79 -4.78
CA GLU A 194 6.67 20.55 -5.45
C GLU A 194 6.82 20.32 -6.96
N ALA A 195 8.04 20.32 -7.50
CA ALA A 195 8.25 20.05 -8.91
C ALA A 195 7.83 18.59 -9.23
N PRO A 196 7.15 18.34 -10.37
CA PRO A 196 6.79 16.99 -10.76
C PRO A 196 8.02 16.07 -10.81
N GLY A 197 7.96 14.95 -10.09
CA GLY A 197 9.08 14.01 -9.98
C GLY A 197 10.13 14.38 -8.93
N GLY A 198 10.01 15.54 -8.30
CA GLY A 198 10.95 16.04 -7.30
C GLY A 198 10.80 15.38 -5.91
N PRO A 199 11.40 15.98 -4.86
CA PRO A 199 11.57 15.37 -3.55
C PRO A 199 10.29 14.81 -2.90
N LYS A 200 9.15 15.50 -3.03
CA LYS A 200 7.88 15.00 -2.48
C LYS A 200 7.38 13.74 -3.19
N ASP A 201 7.51 13.69 -4.50
CA ASP A 201 7.06 12.56 -5.30
C ASP A 201 7.97 11.33 -5.08
N ILE A 202 9.28 11.55 -4.86
CA ILE A 202 10.23 10.51 -4.41
C ILE A 202 9.77 9.93 -3.06
N TYR A 203 9.51 10.79 -2.08
CA TYR A 203 9.04 10.35 -0.76
C TYR A 203 7.72 9.58 -0.84
N ARG A 204 6.75 10.06 -1.62
CA ARG A 204 5.45 9.39 -1.81
C ARG A 204 5.63 8.00 -2.39
N MET A 205 6.45 7.83 -3.43
CA MET A 205 6.68 6.52 -4.06
C MET A 205 7.25 5.50 -3.07
N PHE A 206 8.20 5.94 -2.25
CA PHE A 206 8.70 5.15 -1.13
C PHE A 206 7.59 4.83 -0.11
N ASN A 207 6.81 5.82 0.31
CA ASN A 207 5.79 5.66 1.34
C ASN A 207 4.68 4.68 0.91
N LEU A 208 4.33 4.66 -0.38
CA LEU A 208 3.40 3.67 -0.96
C LEU A 208 3.85 2.23 -0.68
N SER A 209 5.14 1.94 -0.85
CA SER A 209 5.73 0.62 -0.57
C SER A 209 5.60 0.28 0.92
N LEU A 210 5.94 1.22 1.81
CA LEU A 210 5.74 1.02 3.25
C LEU A 210 4.29 0.75 3.60
N PHE A 211 3.38 1.54 3.01
CA PHE A 211 1.97 1.53 3.36
C PHE A 211 1.27 0.24 2.93
N MET A 212 1.71 -0.34 1.80
CA MET A 212 1.32 -1.69 1.36
C MET A 212 1.68 -2.76 2.38
N GLY A 213 2.89 -2.72 2.96
CA GLY A 213 3.31 -3.64 4.01
C GLY A 213 2.57 -3.41 5.33
N GLN A 214 2.51 -2.15 5.79
CA GLN A 214 1.93 -1.77 7.08
C GLN A 214 0.43 -2.02 7.16
N THR A 215 -0.32 -1.83 6.08
CA THR A 215 -1.77 -2.14 6.03
C THR A 215 -2.05 -3.63 6.26
N ARG A 216 -1.08 -4.51 6.01
CA ARG A 216 -1.21 -5.96 6.25
C ARG A 216 -0.88 -6.38 7.67
N VAL A 217 -0.31 -5.48 8.48
CA VAL A 217 0.02 -5.71 9.89
C VAL A 217 -1.26 -5.54 10.72
N PRO A 218 -1.83 -6.60 11.32
CA PRO A 218 -3.10 -6.46 12.02
C PRO A 218 -3.03 -5.45 13.16
N ALA A 219 -4.06 -4.62 13.25
CA ALA A 219 -4.19 -3.48 14.16
C ALA A 219 -3.19 -2.34 13.99
N PHE A 220 -2.37 -2.32 12.93
CA PHE A 220 -1.47 -1.20 12.63
C PHE A 220 -2.18 0.15 12.70
N GLY A 221 -1.52 1.16 13.28
CA GLY A 221 -2.10 2.50 13.52
C GLY A 221 -3.22 2.57 14.57
N GLY A 222 -3.54 1.46 15.24
CA GLY A 222 -4.56 1.36 16.29
C GLY A 222 -4.03 0.79 17.61
N GLY A 223 -4.87 0.86 18.65
CA GLY A 223 -4.51 0.37 20.00
C GLY A 223 -4.23 -1.13 20.07
N GLY A 224 -4.71 -1.92 19.10
CA GLY A 224 -4.43 -3.36 19.04
C GLY A 224 -2.94 -3.68 18.83
N MET A 225 -2.10 -2.74 18.38
CA MET A 225 -0.64 -2.91 18.35
C MET A 225 -0.03 -3.17 19.74
N THR A 226 -0.74 -2.80 20.82
CA THR A 226 -0.31 -3.17 22.19
C THR A 226 -0.52 -4.65 22.51
N THR A 227 -1.09 -5.44 21.60
CA THR A 227 -1.24 -6.89 21.81
C THR A 227 -0.04 -7.70 21.32
N TYR A 228 0.92 -7.06 20.64
CA TYR A 228 2.18 -7.68 20.26
C TYR A 228 3.03 -7.88 21.53
N GLU A 229 3.01 -9.09 22.09
CA GLU A 229 3.81 -9.45 23.28
C GLU A 229 5.27 -9.81 22.93
N LYS A 230 5.55 -10.00 21.64
CA LYS A 230 6.87 -10.31 21.05
C LYS A 230 6.96 -9.72 19.65
N ALA A 231 8.18 -9.55 19.17
CA ALA A 231 8.42 -9.25 17.78
C ALA A 231 7.73 -10.28 16.85
N ALA A 232 7.11 -9.77 15.79
CA ALA A 232 6.46 -10.57 14.75
C ALA A 232 7.11 -10.26 13.39
N GLU A 233 7.28 -11.28 12.58
CA GLU A 233 7.83 -11.17 11.23
C GLU A 233 6.71 -11.23 10.20
N PHE A 234 6.83 -10.42 9.15
CA PHE A 234 5.90 -10.30 8.05
C PHE A 234 6.65 -10.46 6.74
N THR A 235 6.15 -11.32 5.87
CA THR A 235 6.67 -11.48 4.51
C THR A 235 6.11 -10.39 3.62
N SER A 236 6.96 -9.84 2.77
CA SER A 236 6.54 -8.85 1.77
C SER A 236 5.86 -9.49 0.58
N ILE A 237 5.13 -8.69 -0.19
CA ILE A 237 4.42 -9.19 -1.38
C ILE A 237 5.40 -9.80 -2.39
N ILE A 238 6.59 -9.21 -2.57
CA ILE A 238 7.55 -9.67 -3.59
C ILE A 238 8.72 -10.44 -2.95
N ALA A 239 9.49 -9.82 -2.07
CA ALA A 239 10.71 -10.43 -1.54
C ALA A 239 11.06 -9.94 -0.12
N ASN A 240 11.75 -10.82 0.61
CA ASN A 240 12.18 -10.62 2.00
C ASN A 240 10.99 -10.31 2.92
N GLY A 241 11.17 -9.43 3.89
CA GLY A 241 10.15 -9.11 4.87
C GLY A 241 10.60 -8.03 5.85
N PHE A 242 9.77 -7.82 6.86
CA PHE A 242 10.04 -6.86 7.91
C PHE A 242 9.56 -7.41 9.25
N LYS A 243 10.09 -6.86 10.33
CA LYS A 243 9.80 -7.25 11.71
C LYS A 243 9.19 -6.10 12.47
N VAL A 244 8.09 -6.36 13.18
CA VAL A 244 7.42 -5.41 14.06
C VAL A 244 7.66 -5.83 15.51
N ASP A 245 8.27 -4.97 16.32
CA ASP A 245 8.49 -5.18 17.75
C ASP A 245 7.84 -4.07 18.59
N VAL A 246 7.21 -4.44 19.69
CA VAL A 246 6.54 -3.51 20.62
C VAL A 246 7.08 -3.75 22.02
N THR A 247 7.96 -2.87 22.50
CA THR A 247 8.80 -3.17 23.67
C THR A 247 8.17 -2.79 25.01
N SER A 248 7.05 -2.05 25.03
CA SER A 248 6.38 -1.64 26.27
C SER A 248 4.87 -1.42 26.10
N LEU A 249 4.05 -1.96 27.01
CA LEU A 249 2.58 -1.86 26.91
C LEU A 249 2.00 -0.55 27.46
N VAL A 250 2.77 0.17 28.28
CA VAL A 250 2.33 1.42 28.95
C VAL A 250 2.84 2.66 28.20
N GLN A 251 3.96 2.50 27.52
CA GLN A 251 4.55 3.46 26.58
C GLN A 251 5.05 2.64 25.39
N PRO A 252 4.19 2.33 24.41
CA PRO A 252 4.57 1.52 23.27
C PRO A 252 5.56 2.24 22.39
N ASP A 253 6.81 1.81 22.51
CA ASP A 253 7.81 2.01 21.47
C ASP A 253 7.59 0.89 20.45
N VAL A 254 7.24 1.30 19.23
CA VAL A 254 7.04 0.40 18.09
C VAL A 254 8.25 0.51 17.18
N TYR A 255 8.89 -0.61 16.90
CA TYR A 255 10.01 -0.72 15.97
C TYR A 255 9.54 -1.51 14.77
N ILE A 256 9.72 -0.96 13.58
CA ILE A 256 9.55 -1.69 12.32
C ILE A 256 10.92 -1.76 11.66
N THR A 257 11.50 -2.96 11.62
CA THR A 257 12.79 -3.25 10.99
C THR A 257 12.52 -3.86 9.63
N TYR A 258 12.87 -3.14 8.58
CA TYR A 258 12.85 -3.61 7.21
C TYR A 258 14.20 -4.26 6.89
N GLU A 259 14.18 -5.40 6.21
CA GLU A 259 15.39 -6.16 5.88
C GLU A 259 15.41 -6.38 4.36
N LYS A 260 15.86 -5.36 3.61
CA LYS A 260 15.76 -5.30 2.14
C LYS A 260 14.36 -5.68 1.62
N THR A 261 13.35 -5.18 2.30
CA THR A 261 11.93 -5.43 2.05
C THR A 261 11.54 -4.95 0.65
N GLN A 262 10.80 -5.77 -0.08
CA GLN A 262 10.23 -5.40 -1.39
C GLN A 262 8.73 -5.70 -1.41
N GLU A 263 7.91 -4.66 -1.29
CA GLU A 263 6.44 -4.74 -1.44
C GLU A 263 5.99 -4.46 -2.88
N LEU A 264 6.75 -3.66 -3.63
CA LEU A 264 6.47 -3.20 -4.99
C LEU A 264 7.73 -3.35 -5.87
N ASP A 265 7.55 -3.50 -7.19
CA ASP A 265 8.68 -3.57 -8.13
C ASP A 265 9.57 -2.33 -8.03
N GLY A 266 10.87 -2.58 -8.14
CA GLY A 266 11.89 -1.53 -8.20
C GLY A 266 12.02 -0.66 -6.95
N ILE A 267 11.43 -1.03 -5.81
CA ILE A 267 11.56 -0.29 -4.54
C ILE A 267 12.01 -1.24 -3.44
N ILE A 268 13.25 -1.10 -3.00
CA ILE A 268 13.81 -1.89 -1.89
C ILE A 268 13.98 -0.98 -0.69
N VAL A 269 13.46 -1.40 0.46
CA VAL A 269 13.54 -0.65 1.72
C VAL A 269 14.38 -1.42 2.73
N ASP A 270 15.34 -0.75 3.36
CA ASP A 270 16.15 -1.29 4.43
C ASP A 270 16.26 -0.31 5.61
N GLY A 271 16.43 -0.83 6.83
CA GLY A 271 16.62 -0.02 8.02
C GLY A 271 15.48 -0.09 9.03
N VAL A 272 15.37 0.94 9.88
CA VAL A 272 14.45 0.90 11.03
C VAL A 272 13.64 2.18 11.11
N GLN A 273 12.32 2.04 11.18
CA GLN A 273 11.39 3.07 11.59
C GLN A 273 10.98 2.84 13.04
N ILE A 274 11.05 3.88 13.87
CA ILE A 274 10.73 3.81 15.29
C ILE A 274 9.66 4.83 15.63
N THR A 275 8.66 4.42 16.39
CA THR A 275 7.61 5.27 16.93
C THR A 275 7.64 5.23 18.45
N TYR A 276 7.85 6.37 19.09
CA TYR A 276 7.85 6.55 20.53
C TYR A 276 6.57 7.24 20.98
N ALA A 277 5.44 6.54 21.00
CA ALA A 277 4.15 7.14 21.34
C ALA A 277 3.63 6.67 22.70
N ASN A 278 3.14 7.59 23.52
CA ASN A 278 2.40 7.22 24.72
C ASN A 278 0.97 6.73 24.38
N MET A 279 0.24 6.22 25.37
CA MET A 279 -1.13 5.71 25.20
C MET A 279 -2.16 6.75 24.71
N GLN A 280 -1.82 8.05 24.73
CA GLN A 280 -2.63 9.13 24.15
C GLN A 280 -2.32 9.34 22.66
N GLY A 281 -1.39 8.57 22.08
CA GLY A 281 -0.89 8.73 20.73
C GLY A 281 -0.03 9.98 20.57
N LYS A 282 0.65 10.44 21.63
CA LYS A 282 1.57 11.58 21.58
C LYS A 282 3.01 11.13 21.73
N GLY A 283 3.88 11.65 20.87
CA GLY A 283 5.31 11.38 20.95
C GLY A 283 6.06 11.76 19.68
N THR A 284 7.12 11.03 19.37
CA THR A 284 8.00 11.30 18.23
C THR A 284 8.26 10.03 17.43
N MET A 285 8.81 10.18 16.24
CA MET A 285 9.41 9.08 15.50
C MET A 285 10.93 9.19 15.53
N GLY A 286 11.58 8.18 14.98
CA GLY A 286 13.01 8.19 14.74
C GLY A 286 13.40 7.00 13.87
N GLY A 287 14.71 6.86 13.67
CA GLY A 287 15.26 5.89 12.74
C GLY A 287 15.35 6.43 11.33
N VAL A 288 16.09 5.70 10.50
CA VAL A 288 16.39 6.04 9.12
C VAL A 288 16.05 4.83 8.27
N LEU A 289 15.35 5.07 7.17
CA LEU A 289 15.12 4.09 6.13
C LEU A 289 15.95 4.44 4.91
N GLU A 290 16.72 3.48 4.43
CA GLU A 290 17.38 3.50 3.13
C GLU A 290 16.42 2.91 2.10
N VAL A 291 16.35 3.55 0.94
CA VAL A 291 15.45 3.18 -0.14
C VAL A 291 16.23 3.19 -1.44
N GLU A 292 16.27 2.05 -2.12
CA GLU A 292 16.83 1.93 -3.46
C GLU A 292 15.68 1.91 -4.48
N PHE A 293 15.80 2.75 -5.51
CA PHE A 293 14.87 2.79 -6.62
C PHE A 293 15.52 2.20 -7.87
N TYR A 294 14.81 1.32 -8.57
CA TYR A 294 15.24 0.68 -9.81
C TYR A 294 14.21 0.96 -10.92
N THR A 295 14.70 1.14 -12.15
CA THR A 295 13.88 1.29 -13.36
C THR A 295 13.83 0.02 -14.20
N GLY A 296 14.37 -1.07 -13.67
CA GLY A 296 14.49 -2.38 -14.29
C GLY A 296 14.76 -3.46 -13.24
N PRO A 297 15.13 -4.69 -13.66
CA PRO A 297 15.30 -5.82 -12.76
C PRO A 297 16.39 -5.60 -11.70
N VAL A 298 16.02 -5.76 -10.42
CA VAL A 298 16.89 -5.55 -9.25
C VAL A 298 18.18 -6.38 -9.31
N ASP A 299 18.13 -7.63 -9.78
CA ASP A 299 19.29 -8.53 -9.78
C ASP A 299 20.28 -8.25 -10.92
N GLU A 300 19.93 -7.36 -11.86
CA GLU A 300 20.70 -7.10 -13.08
C GLU A 300 21.27 -5.68 -13.15
N GLU A 301 20.70 -4.73 -12.41
CA GLU A 301 21.03 -3.31 -12.48
C GLU A 301 21.55 -2.76 -11.15
N GLU A 302 22.33 -1.68 -11.20
CA GLU A 302 22.54 -0.83 -10.02
C GLU A 302 21.28 0.02 -9.78
N PRO A 303 20.99 0.45 -8.54
CA PRO A 303 19.88 1.37 -8.30
C PRO A 303 19.96 2.59 -9.21
N TYR A 304 18.82 3.00 -9.77
CA TYR A 304 18.68 4.27 -10.49
C TYR A 304 19.08 5.44 -9.58
N PHE A 305 18.66 5.39 -8.32
CA PHE A 305 19.23 6.18 -7.22
C PHE A 305 18.89 5.56 -5.86
N THR A 306 19.61 6.00 -4.82
CA THR A 306 19.33 5.67 -3.43
C THR A 306 18.89 6.92 -2.69
N ALA A 307 17.94 6.76 -1.76
CA ALA A 307 17.48 7.81 -0.87
C ALA A 307 17.41 7.34 0.58
N TYR A 308 17.43 8.29 1.51
CA TYR A 308 17.37 8.06 2.95
C TYR A 308 16.29 8.95 3.53
N VAL A 309 15.41 8.37 4.34
CA VAL A 309 14.37 9.12 5.05
C VAL A 309 14.61 9.03 6.54
N ASP A 310 14.97 10.16 7.15
CA ASP A 310 15.12 10.31 8.59
C ASP A 310 13.84 10.88 9.21
N TYR A 311 13.35 10.19 10.24
CA TYR A 311 12.12 10.50 10.97
C TYR A 311 12.36 11.24 12.30
N ALA A 312 13.61 11.62 12.63
CA ALA A 312 13.98 12.17 13.94
C ALA A 312 13.20 13.43 14.35
N ASP A 313 12.78 14.26 13.38
CA ASP A 313 12.06 15.51 13.63
C ASP A 313 10.52 15.37 13.47
N VAL A 314 10.02 14.14 13.33
CA VAL A 314 8.59 13.87 13.19
C VAL A 314 7.92 13.80 14.56
N ILE A 315 6.83 14.55 14.71
CA ILE A 315 6.02 14.60 15.93
C ILE A 315 4.69 13.89 15.65
N ILE A 316 4.31 12.99 16.54
CA ILE A 316 3.04 12.29 16.50
C ILE A 316 2.09 12.95 17.49
N GLU A 317 0.93 13.39 16.99
CA GLU A 317 -0.24 13.63 17.82
C GLU A 317 -1.40 12.71 17.40
N ARG A 318 -2.12 12.23 18.42
CA ARG A 318 -3.24 11.28 18.32
C ARG A 318 -2.90 9.96 17.60
N GLY A 319 -1.65 9.71 17.23
CA GLY A 319 -1.21 8.51 16.50
C GLY A 319 -1.26 8.64 14.97
N VAL A 320 -1.42 9.84 14.40
CA VAL A 320 -1.45 10.05 12.93
C VAL A 320 -0.44 11.08 12.47
N GLY A 321 -0.28 12.17 13.23
CA GLY A 321 0.57 13.26 12.84
C GLY A 321 0.31 14.50 13.69
N GLY A 322 1.37 15.02 14.30
CA GLY A 322 1.37 16.21 15.14
C GLY A 322 2.13 17.39 14.54
N GLY A 323 2.72 17.20 13.36
CA GLY A 323 3.63 18.13 12.69
C GLY A 323 5.08 17.66 12.75
N GLY A 324 6.01 18.53 12.39
CA GLY A 324 7.42 18.16 12.21
C GLY A 324 7.74 17.86 10.76
N THR A 325 8.90 17.27 10.51
CA THR A 325 9.43 17.10 9.15
C THR A 325 10.15 15.78 8.99
N TYR A 326 10.08 15.22 7.79
CA TYR A 326 11.01 14.21 7.32
C TYR A 326 12.27 14.91 6.76
N THR A 327 13.43 14.32 6.95
CA THR A 327 14.62 14.68 6.15
C THR A 327 14.84 13.61 5.10
N LEU A 328 14.58 13.97 3.84
CA LEU A 328 14.89 13.13 2.67
C LEU A 328 16.28 13.48 2.17
N THR A 329 17.19 12.52 2.11
CA THR A 329 18.51 12.67 1.50
C THR A 329 18.60 11.80 0.26
N VAL A 330 18.83 12.38 -0.91
CA VAL A 330 18.99 11.65 -2.18
C VAL A 330 20.48 11.61 -2.54
N GLY A 331 20.99 10.43 -2.88
CA GLY A 331 22.41 10.18 -3.11
C GLY A 331 23.13 9.57 -1.89
N ASP A 332 24.47 9.58 -1.92
CA ASP A 332 25.31 8.99 -0.87
C ASP A 332 25.41 9.94 0.35
N PRO A 333 24.93 9.56 1.55
CA PRO A 333 24.99 10.39 2.74
C PRO A 333 26.42 10.77 3.16
N GLU A 334 27.41 9.92 2.84
CA GLU A 334 28.83 10.17 3.10
C GLU A 334 29.53 10.86 1.93
N GLY A 335 28.84 11.01 0.79
CA GLY A 335 29.33 11.57 -0.47
C GLY A 335 28.49 12.75 -0.97
N ASP A 336 28.32 12.83 -2.29
CA ASP A 336 27.47 13.84 -2.93
C ASP A 336 25.99 13.49 -2.72
N HIS A 337 25.26 14.38 -2.06
CA HIS A 337 23.84 14.21 -1.76
C HIS A 337 23.08 15.54 -1.78
N LEU A 338 21.76 15.43 -1.97
CA LEU A 338 20.81 16.51 -1.80
C LEU A 338 19.90 16.20 -0.60
N ALA A 339 19.87 17.10 0.37
CA ALA A 339 19.00 16.98 1.55
C ALA A 339 17.81 17.92 1.42
N HIS A 340 16.62 17.38 1.59
CA HIS A 340 15.34 18.07 1.52
C HIS A 340 14.58 17.89 2.83
N VAL A 341 13.99 18.98 3.31
CA VAL A 341 13.12 18.96 4.49
C VAL A 341 11.69 18.95 4.00
N LEU A 342 10.97 17.87 4.28
CA LEU A 342 9.58 17.68 3.87
C LEU A 342 8.67 17.80 5.09
N ASP A 343 7.63 18.62 5.00
CA ASP A 343 6.62 18.69 6.05
C ASP A 343 5.94 17.33 6.24
N TYR A 344 5.78 16.91 7.49
CA TYR A 344 5.04 15.69 7.80
C TYR A 344 3.53 15.90 7.59
N ASP A 345 2.96 15.26 6.57
CA ASP A 345 1.51 15.25 6.33
C ASP A 345 0.98 13.91 5.79
N ILE A 346 0.69 12.99 6.70
CA ILE A 346 0.09 11.68 6.38
C ILE A 346 -1.20 11.77 5.53
N ALA A 347 -1.91 12.90 5.53
CA ALA A 347 -3.15 13.06 4.78
C ALA A 347 -2.95 13.38 3.29
N THR A 348 -1.71 13.63 2.86
CA THR A 348 -1.37 13.90 1.45
C THR A 348 -0.11 13.18 0.97
N ASP A 349 0.47 12.33 1.82
CA ASP A 349 1.65 11.49 1.54
C ASP A 349 1.38 10.37 0.50
N GLU A 350 0.14 10.24 0.00
CA GLU A 350 -0.27 9.24 -1.01
C GLU A 350 -0.87 9.87 -2.29
N ASP A 351 -0.57 11.15 -2.57
CA ASP A 351 -1.04 11.85 -3.79
C ASP A 351 0.00 11.79 -4.93
N PHE A 352 -0.25 10.93 -5.92
CA PHE A 352 0.66 10.69 -7.04
C PHE A 352 0.35 11.52 -8.29
N THR A 353 -0.61 12.45 -8.24
CA THR A 353 -1.14 13.11 -9.44
C THR A 353 -0.12 13.92 -10.23
N ASN A 354 0.99 14.31 -9.62
CA ASN A 354 2.10 15.00 -10.28
C ASN A 354 2.88 14.10 -11.25
N ILE A 355 3.08 12.83 -10.91
CA ILE A 355 3.85 11.86 -11.71
C ILE A 355 2.97 10.79 -12.36
N LEU A 356 1.73 10.67 -11.92
CA LEU A 356 0.72 9.73 -12.38
C LEU A 356 -0.61 10.48 -12.55
N PRO A 357 -0.79 11.22 -13.66
CA PRO A 357 -2.01 11.99 -13.88
C PRO A 357 -3.26 11.11 -13.81
N VAL A 358 -4.35 11.65 -13.28
CA VAL A 358 -5.66 10.97 -13.29
C VAL A 358 -6.09 10.77 -14.75
N GLU A 359 -6.23 9.51 -15.16
CA GLU A 359 -6.78 9.21 -16.48
C GLU A 359 -8.29 9.46 -16.51
N GLU A 360 -8.77 10.16 -17.53
CA GLU A 360 -10.21 10.22 -17.82
C GLU A 360 -10.71 8.82 -18.20
N GLY A 361 -11.83 8.39 -17.61
CA GLY A 361 -12.34 7.03 -17.75
C GLY A 361 -12.46 6.56 -19.21
N LEU A 362 -12.21 5.27 -19.43
CA LEU A 362 -12.41 4.62 -20.73
C LEU A 362 -13.90 4.66 -21.10
N PRO A 363 -14.27 5.12 -22.32
CA PRO A 363 -15.66 5.24 -22.75
C PRO A 363 -16.41 3.90 -22.88
#